data_AF-A0A2V8TLY9-F1
#
_entry.id   AF-A0A2V8TLY9-F1
#
_cell.length_a   1.000
_cell.length_b   1.000
_cell.length_c   1.000
_cell.angle_alpha   90.00
_cell.angle_beta   90.00
_cell.angle_gamma   90.00
#
_symmetry.space_group_name_H-M   'P 1'
#
loop_
_entity.id
_entity.type
_entity.pdbx_description
1 polymer ?
#
loop_
_entity_poly.entity_id
_entity_poly.type
_entity_poly.pdbx_seq_one_letter_code
_entity_poly.pdbx_strand_id
1 'polypeptide(L)'
;MIRSNPSILEEGFRVLDVDLKTGNSGMVDAIGVDRSGGMSIVVLDAGDPDAALVRLLDAQIWSSDQRDLLGRLYSGHGVNLDRPVRGLLLAPSFTHAFLRRLALLTPDITALLARQVVFEDGSRVVIERAASLFGLAPAVRPAHGGNGSGPRPSKEPRPFWPDGVLPVEDGRAAEASSVAPESGEDPVWPGPPDEVPPWGRAGDPADTSLEPPSDSVAPASVFETLTTEEMEEFERFERQRRDRDRRST
;
A
#
# COMPACT_ATOMS: atom_id res chain seq x y z
N MET A 1 -3.04 10.38 12.34
CA MET A 1 -1.73 11.05 12.20
C MET A 1 -1.63 11.86 10.91
N ILE A 2 -1.66 11.22 9.74
CA ILE A 2 -1.41 11.90 8.45
C ILE A 2 -2.48 12.95 8.12
N ARG A 3 -3.75 12.70 8.46
CA ARG A 3 -4.81 13.72 8.37
C ARG A 3 -4.54 14.96 9.21
N SER A 4 -3.94 14.79 10.39
CA SER A 4 -3.77 15.85 11.40
C SER A 4 -2.51 16.67 11.18
N ASN A 5 -1.47 16.08 10.61
CA ASN A 5 -0.23 16.77 10.25
C ASN A 5 0.37 16.14 8.98
N PRO A 6 -0.08 16.54 7.78
CA PRO A 6 0.36 15.92 6.53
C PRO A 6 1.81 16.26 6.16
N SER A 7 2.31 17.40 6.65
CA SER A 7 3.69 17.85 6.41
C SER A 7 4.74 16.98 7.11
N ILE A 8 4.33 16.04 7.95
CA ILE A 8 5.20 15.02 8.53
C ILE A 8 5.77 14.06 7.47
N LEU A 9 5.08 13.89 6.33
CA LEU A 9 5.51 13.00 5.26
C LEU A 9 6.64 13.63 4.43
N GLU A 10 6.37 14.81 3.88
CA GLU A 10 7.30 15.64 3.12
C GLU A 10 6.89 17.11 3.29
N GLU A 11 7.85 18.03 3.17
CA GLU A 11 7.58 19.46 3.29
C GLU A 11 6.62 19.94 2.18
N GLY A 12 5.50 20.55 2.57
CA GLY A 12 4.48 21.01 1.63
C GLY A 12 3.57 19.91 1.09
N PHE A 13 3.64 18.70 1.62
CA PHE A 13 2.68 17.64 1.33
C PHE A 13 1.28 18.01 1.85
N ARG A 14 0.26 17.80 1.01
CA ARG A 14 -1.15 18.02 1.36
C ARG A 14 -1.95 16.75 1.07
N VAL A 15 -2.76 16.34 2.05
CA VAL A 15 -3.70 15.22 1.89
C VAL A 15 -4.94 15.71 1.15
N LEU A 16 -5.37 14.96 0.15
CA LEU A 16 -6.60 15.19 -0.59
C LEU A 16 -7.75 14.33 -0.04
N ASP A 17 -7.46 13.05 0.16
CA ASP A 17 -8.44 12.08 0.65
C ASP A 17 -7.74 10.95 1.43
N VAL A 18 -8.49 10.21 2.22
CA VAL A 18 -8.02 9.04 2.96
C VAL A 18 -9.08 7.94 3.00
N ASP A 19 -8.64 6.73 3.33
CA ASP A 19 -9.51 5.55 3.41
C ASP A 19 -10.28 5.32 2.09
N LEU A 20 -9.62 5.59 0.96
CA LEU A 20 -10.22 5.56 -0.36
C LEU A 20 -10.35 4.11 -0.83
N LYS A 21 -11.59 3.70 -1.16
CA LYS A 21 -11.86 2.38 -1.73
C LYS A 21 -11.63 2.40 -3.23
N THR A 22 -10.71 1.59 -3.70
CA THR A 22 -10.33 1.47 -5.13
C THR A 22 -11.01 0.27 -5.80
N GLY A 23 -12.23 -0.06 -5.36
CA GLY A 23 -12.97 -1.24 -5.83
C GLY A 23 -12.22 -2.53 -5.56
N ASN A 24 -11.92 -3.30 -6.61
CA ASN A 24 -11.23 -4.58 -6.51
C ASN A 24 -9.73 -4.45 -6.17
N SER A 25 -9.14 -3.26 -6.35
CA SER A 25 -7.73 -2.99 -6.03
C SER A 25 -7.49 -2.72 -4.54
N GLY A 26 -8.53 -2.79 -3.71
CA GLY A 26 -8.44 -2.68 -2.25
C GLY A 26 -8.69 -1.26 -1.71
N MET A 27 -7.91 -0.89 -0.70
CA MET A 27 -8.02 0.39 0.01
C MET A 27 -6.69 1.13 -0.03
N VAL A 28 -6.76 2.43 -0.30
CA VAL A 28 -5.66 3.37 -0.21
C VAL A 28 -5.80 4.17 1.07
N ASP A 29 -4.76 4.15 1.90
CA ASP A 29 -4.80 4.80 3.21
C ASP A 29 -4.83 6.33 3.07
N ALA A 30 -4.07 6.91 2.14
CA ALA A 30 -4.23 8.31 1.76
C ALA A 30 -3.79 8.62 0.33
N ILE A 31 -4.41 9.64 -0.27
CA ILE A 31 -3.94 10.30 -1.48
C ILE A 31 -3.58 11.74 -1.15
N GLY A 32 -2.47 12.23 -1.70
CA GLY A 32 -2.05 13.61 -1.53
C GLY A 32 -1.27 14.16 -2.69
N VAL A 33 -0.83 15.40 -2.54
CA VAL A 33 0.06 16.09 -3.48
C VAL A 33 1.30 16.62 -2.78
N ASP A 34 2.43 16.52 -3.47
CA ASP A 34 3.67 17.18 -3.07
C ASP A 34 3.62 18.70 -3.35
N ARG A 35 4.64 19.44 -2.91
CA ARG A 35 4.76 20.89 -3.13
C ARG A 35 4.65 21.31 -4.60
N SER A 36 5.07 20.44 -5.52
CA SER A 36 5.05 20.69 -6.97
C SER A 36 3.76 20.23 -7.66
N GLY A 37 2.77 19.76 -6.88
CA GLY A 37 1.50 19.26 -7.40
C GLY A 37 1.55 17.80 -7.88
N GLY A 38 2.67 17.09 -7.73
CA GLY A 38 2.76 15.68 -8.07
C GLY A 38 1.90 14.84 -7.13
N MET A 39 1.10 13.94 -7.69
CA MET A 39 0.25 13.05 -6.90
C MET A 39 1.08 11.95 -6.22
N SER A 40 0.76 11.67 -4.96
CA SER A 40 1.31 10.55 -4.21
C SER A 40 0.21 9.72 -3.56
N ILE A 41 0.38 8.41 -3.60
CA ILE A 41 -0.40 7.42 -2.87
C ILE A 41 0.38 7.04 -1.62
N VAL A 42 -0.31 6.95 -0.49
CA VAL A 42 0.26 6.56 0.79
C VAL A 42 -0.37 5.25 1.22
N VAL A 43 0.48 4.28 1.57
CA VAL A 43 0.07 3.03 2.22
C VAL A 43 0.79 2.90 3.55
N LEU A 44 0.02 2.55 4.58
CA LEU A 44 0.48 2.26 5.93
C LEU A 44 0.65 0.76 6.08
N ASP A 45 1.84 0.35 6.53
CA ASP A 45 2.10 -1.01 6.94
C ASP A 45 1.52 -1.28 8.33
N ALA A 46 0.84 -2.43 8.46
CA ALA A 46 0.25 -2.94 9.69
C ALA A 46 1.05 -4.12 10.29
N GLY A 47 2.29 -4.34 9.84
CA GLY A 47 3.20 -5.37 10.33
C GLY A 47 3.71 -6.35 9.27
N ASP A 48 3.32 -6.16 8.00
CA ASP A 48 3.80 -6.91 6.85
C ASP A 48 4.15 -5.94 5.70
N PRO A 49 5.42 -5.47 5.66
CA PRO A 49 5.88 -4.55 4.62
C PRO A 49 5.76 -5.10 3.19
N ASP A 50 5.85 -6.43 3.00
CA ASP A 50 5.74 -7.06 1.68
C ASP A 50 4.27 -7.01 1.20
N ALA A 51 3.31 -7.35 2.05
CA ALA A 51 1.89 -7.20 1.74
C ALA A 51 1.49 -5.73 1.52
N ALA A 52 2.04 -4.80 2.32
CA ALA A 52 1.82 -3.37 2.15
C ALA A 52 2.41 -2.84 0.82
N LEU A 53 3.55 -3.37 0.39
CA LEU A 53 4.13 -3.04 -0.92
C LEU A 53 3.25 -3.52 -2.07
N VAL A 54 2.72 -4.74 -2.00
CA VAL A 54 1.78 -5.25 -3.02
C VAL A 54 0.54 -4.35 -3.12
N ARG A 55 -0.07 -3.99 -1.99
CA ARG A 55 -1.21 -3.04 -1.96
C ARG A 55 -0.84 -1.69 -2.59
N LEU A 56 0.35 -1.18 -2.31
CA LEU A 56 0.82 0.08 -2.89
C LEU A 56 1.00 -0.01 -4.40
N LEU A 57 1.53 -1.13 -4.91
CA LEU A 57 1.67 -1.37 -6.34
C LEU A 57 0.31 -1.46 -7.04
N ASP A 58 -0.64 -2.19 -6.46
CA ASP A 58 -2.02 -2.29 -6.97
C ASP A 58 -2.70 -0.92 -7.00
N ALA A 59 -2.51 -0.12 -5.96
CA ALA A 59 -3.02 1.25 -5.90
C ALA A 59 -2.38 2.17 -6.95
N GLN A 60 -1.08 2.01 -7.25
CA GLN A 60 -0.40 2.76 -8.31
C GLN A 60 -0.92 2.37 -9.69
N ILE A 61 -1.17 1.08 -9.95
CA ILE A 61 -1.78 0.60 -11.19
C ILE A 61 -3.16 1.23 -11.34
N TRP A 62 -4.01 1.09 -10.32
CA TRP A 62 -5.35 1.69 -10.31
C TRP A 62 -5.30 3.21 -10.56
N SER A 63 -4.38 3.92 -9.92
CA SER A 63 -4.28 5.38 -10.08
C SER A 63 -3.80 5.79 -11.47
N SER A 64 -2.97 4.96 -12.11
CA SER A 64 -2.57 5.15 -13.51
C SER A 64 -3.78 4.95 -14.44
N ASP A 65 -4.56 3.89 -14.21
CA ASP A 65 -5.74 3.58 -15.03
C ASP A 65 -6.87 4.60 -14.84
N GLN A 66 -7.01 5.16 -13.64
CA GLN A 66 -8.06 6.11 -13.27
C GLN A 66 -7.57 7.57 -13.30
N ARG A 67 -6.49 7.89 -14.02
CA ARG A 67 -5.89 9.23 -14.06
C ARG A 67 -6.90 10.33 -14.38
N ASP A 68 -7.74 10.13 -15.39
CA ASP A 68 -8.74 11.13 -15.79
C ASP A 68 -9.80 11.35 -14.71
N LEU A 69 -10.25 10.27 -14.06
CA LEU A 69 -11.19 10.35 -12.95
C LEU A 69 -10.57 11.13 -11.78
N LEU A 70 -9.34 10.78 -11.40
CA LEU A 70 -8.60 11.48 -10.33
C LEU A 70 -8.39 12.96 -10.67
N GLY A 71 -8.13 13.27 -11.94
CA GLY A 71 -8.00 14.65 -12.43
C GLY A 71 -9.27 15.45 -12.28
N ARG A 72 -10.42 14.85 -12.59
CA ARG A 72 -11.72 15.49 -12.40
C ARG A 72 -12.04 15.67 -10.92
N LEU A 73 -11.86 14.63 -10.12
CA LEU A 73 -12.14 14.62 -8.68
C LEU A 73 -11.31 15.67 -7.93
N TYR A 74 -10.05 15.87 -8.33
CA TYR A 74 -9.11 16.76 -7.65
C TYR A 74 -8.68 17.99 -8.46
N SER A 75 -9.45 18.36 -9.49
CA SER A 75 -9.14 19.46 -10.42
C SER A 75 -8.88 20.81 -9.74
N GLY A 76 -9.45 21.06 -8.56
CA GLY A 76 -9.24 22.29 -7.78
C GLY A 76 -8.01 22.29 -6.86
N HIS A 77 -7.25 21.20 -6.77
CA HIS A 77 -6.22 21.03 -5.75
C HIS A 77 -4.77 21.20 -6.25
N GLY A 78 -4.61 21.69 -7.48
CA GLY A 78 -3.29 21.90 -8.10
C GLY A 78 -2.57 20.59 -8.40
N VAL A 79 -3.32 19.55 -8.73
CA VAL A 79 -2.78 18.24 -9.11
C VAL A 79 -2.19 18.34 -10.52
N ASN A 80 -0.93 17.95 -10.66
CA ASN A 80 -0.25 17.79 -11.93
C ASN A 80 -0.25 16.31 -12.31
N LEU A 81 -1.17 15.94 -13.19
CA LEU A 81 -1.29 14.57 -13.70
C LEU A 81 -0.35 14.23 -14.84
N ASP A 82 0.45 15.17 -15.36
CA ASP A 82 1.48 14.82 -16.35
C ASP A 82 2.61 14.01 -15.70
N ARG A 83 2.78 14.14 -14.37
CA ARG A 83 3.78 13.41 -13.59
C ARG A 83 3.26 12.04 -13.17
N PRO A 84 4.12 11.00 -13.16
CA PRO A 84 3.73 9.68 -12.66
C PRO A 84 3.37 9.75 -11.18
N VAL A 85 2.40 8.93 -10.76
CA VAL A 85 1.95 8.86 -9.37
C VAL A 85 3.02 8.20 -8.51
N ARG A 86 3.48 8.89 -7.46
CA ARG A 86 4.50 8.40 -6.54
C ARG A 86 3.87 7.52 -5.46
N GLY A 87 4.59 6.50 -5.00
CA GLY A 87 4.18 5.67 -3.88
C GLY A 87 4.96 6.04 -2.62
N LEU A 88 4.28 6.20 -1.50
CA LEU A 88 4.87 6.40 -0.18
C LEU A 88 4.45 5.22 0.71
N LEU A 89 5.40 4.38 1.08
CA LEU A 89 5.17 3.25 1.96
C LEU A 89 5.66 3.60 3.36
N LEU A 90 4.75 3.66 4.34
CA LEU A 90 5.11 3.95 5.73
C LEU A 90 5.09 2.68 6.56
N ALA A 91 6.17 2.44 7.30
CA ALA A 91 6.25 1.33 8.23
C ALA A 91 7.03 1.70 9.50
N PRO A 92 6.81 1.02 10.62
CA PRO A 92 7.60 1.19 11.84
C PRO A 92 9.02 0.65 11.69
N SER A 93 9.24 -0.30 10.77
CA SER A 93 10.55 -0.89 10.49
C SER A 93 10.61 -1.41 9.06
N PHE A 94 11.83 -1.53 8.52
CA PHE A 94 12.08 -2.20 7.25
C PHE A 94 13.32 -3.09 7.39
N THR A 95 13.29 -4.26 6.77
CA THR A 95 14.49 -5.10 6.67
C THR A 95 15.40 -4.60 5.56
N HIS A 96 16.71 -4.86 5.69
CA HIS A 96 17.65 -4.53 4.63
C HIS A 96 17.35 -5.27 3.32
N ALA A 97 16.92 -6.53 3.39
CA ALA A 97 16.53 -7.31 2.23
C ALA A 97 15.35 -6.69 1.48
N PHE A 98 14.32 -6.24 2.22
CA PHE A 98 13.18 -5.53 1.66
C PHE A 98 13.61 -4.26 0.90
N LEU A 99 14.42 -3.40 1.52
CA LEU A 99 14.87 -2.16 0.90
C LEU A 99 15.75 -2.41 -0.35
N ARG A 100 16.57 -3.46 -0.34
CA ARG A 100 17.33 -3.87 -1.53
C ARG A 100 16.42 -4.32 -2.67
N ARG A 101 15.34 -5.07 -2.39
CA ARG A 101 14.35 -5.47 -3.40
C ARG A 101 13.59 -4.25 -3.93
N LEU A 102 13.17 -3.37 -3.03
CA LEU A 102 12.47 -2.12 -3.38
C LEU A 102 13.31 -1.26 -4.33
N ALA A 103 14.62 -1.17 -4.11
CA ALA A 103 15.54 -0.43 -4.98
C ALA A 103 15.66 -1.00 -6.41
N LEU A 104 15.24 -2.25 -6.65
CA LEU A 104 15.22 -2.87 -7.97
C LEU A 104 13.92 -2.59 -8.74
N LEU A 105 12.90 -2.03 -8.08
CA LEU A 105 11.61 -1.77 -8.69
C LEU A 105 11.65 -0.49 -9.55
N THR A 106 11.04 -0.57 -10.74
CA THR A 106 10.88 0.59 -11.63
C THR A 106 9.92 1.65 -11.07
N PRO A 107 8.76 1.29 -10.46
CA PRO A 107 7.87 2.26 -9.82
C PRO A 107 8.60 3.22 -8.85
N ASP A 108 8.16 4.48 -8.82
CA ASP A 108 8.72 5.47 -7.88
C ASP A 108 8.09 5.29 -6.50
N ILE A 109 8.72 4.46 -5.67
CA ILE A 109 8.26 4.16 -4.30
C ILE A 109 9.31 4.62 -3.30
N THR A 110 8.89 5.45 -2.35
CA THR A 110 9.69 5.91 -1.22
C THR A 110 9.27 5.19 0.05
N ALA A 111 10.19 4.41 0.64
CA ALA A 111 10.00 3.84 1.97
C ALA A 111 10.28 4.89 3.06
N LEU A 112 9.27 5.11 3.91
CA LEU A 112 9.25 6.09 4.99
C LEU A 112 9.15 5.36 6.33
N LEU A 113 10.18 5.50 7.16
CA LEU A 113 10.24 4.90 8.47
C LEU A 113 9.55 5.84 9.48
N ALA A 114 8.45 5.38 10.06
CA ALA A 114 7.68 6.13 11.05
C ALA A 114 7.98 5.60 12.47
N ARG A 115 8.69 6.39 13.28
CA ARG A 115 9.05 6.01 14.65
C ARG A 115 8.43 6.97 15.65
N GLN A 116 7.87 6.42 16.73
CA GLN A 116 7.53 7.23 17.89
C GLN A 116 8.81 7.51 18.68
N VAL A 117 9.11 8.78 18.90
CA VAL A 117 10.26 9.22 19.68
C VAL A 117 9.73 9.99 20.88
N VAL A 118 10.22 9.62 22.07
CA VAL A 118 9.86 10.23 23.34
C VAL A 118 10.86 11.35 23.65
N PHE A 119 10.34 12.53 23.94
CA PHE A 119 11.05 13.72 24.36
C PHE A 119 10.56 14.13 25.76
N GLU A 120 11.24 15.08 26.40
CA GLU A 120 10.87 15.59 27.72
C GLU A 120 9.48 16.23 27.75
N ASP A 121 9.00 16.76 26.61
CA ASP A 121 7.70 17.41 26.43
C ASP A 121 6.59 16.47 25.92
N GLY A 122 6.90 15.18 25.72
CA GLY A 122 5.94 14.16 25.29
C GLY A 122 6.48 13.27 24.18
N SER A 123 5.60 12.47 23.57
CA SER A 123 5.97 11.62 22.43
C SER A 123 5.51 12.23 21.11
N ARG A 124 6.36 12.19 20.08
CA ARG A 124 6.02 12.60 18.72
C ARG A 124 6.46 11.54 17.72
N VAL A 125 5.73 11.43 16.63
CA VAL A 125 6.15 10.59 15.50
C VAL A 125 7.15 11.37 14.66
N VAL A 126 8.24 10.71 14.30
CA VAL A 126 9.27 11.19 13.37
C VAL A 126 9.22 10.29 12.15
N ILE A 127 9.23 10.89 10.97
CA ILE A 127 9.26 10.18 9.69
C ILE A 127 10.55 10.50 8.97
N GLU A 128 11.24 9.46 8.53
CA GLU A 128 12.51 9.56 7.80
C GLU A 128 12.52 8.63 6.60
N ARG A 129 13.28 8.98 5.55
CA ARG A 129 13.47 8.08 4.41
C ARG A 129 14.34 6.89 4.82
N ALA A 130 13.79 5.68 4.69
CA ALA A 130 14.48 4.47 5.09
C ALA A 130 15.80 4.30 4.34
N ALA A 131 15.82 4.52 3.02
CA ALA A 131 17.02 4.38 2.18
C ALA A 131 18.24 5.15 2.72
N SER A 132 18.03 6.38 3.20
CA SER A 132 19.10 7.23 3.76
C SER A 132 19.75 6.63 5.00
N LEU A 133 19.00 5.89 5.82
CA LEU A 133 19.50 5.24 7.03
C LEU A 133 20.36 4.00 6.74
N PHE A 134 20.15 3.37 5.59
CA PHE A 134 20.87 2.16 5.18
C PHE A 134 21.99 2.44 4.16
N GLY A 135 22.34 3.71 3.95
CA GLY A 135 23.37 4.09 2.98
C GLY A 135 22.99 3.79 1.52
N LEU A 136 21.71 3.53 1.25
CA LEU A 136 21.19 3.41 -0.10
C LEU A 136 20.99 4.84 -0.61
N ALA A 137 21.79 5.24 -1.59
CA ALA A 137 21.64 6.56 -2.20
C ALA A 137 20.18 6.71 -2.67
N PRO A 138 19.53 7.86 -2.42
CA PRO A 138 18.26 8.14 -3.08
C PRO A 138 18.52 8.01 -4.57
N ALA A 139 17.69 7.22 -5.28
CA ALA A 139 17.79 7.16 -6.73
C ALA A 139 17.59 8.59 -7.25
N VAL A 140 18.68 9.27 -7.59
CA VAL A 140 18.65 10.57 -8.26
C VAL A 140 18.13 10.28 -9.65
N ARG A 141 16.80 10.26 -9.79
CA ARG A 141 16.16 10.12 -11.09
C ARG A 141 16.26 11.47 -11.78
N PRO A 142 16.72 11.54 -13.04
CA PRO A 142 16.81 12.80 -13.76
C PRO A 142 15.42 13.43 -13.81
N ALA A 143 15.32 14.66 -13.33
CA ALA A 143 14.15 15.49 -13.52
C ALA A 143 13.85 15.52 -15.02
N HIS A 144 12.72 14.96 -15.43
CA HIS A 144 12.18 15.20 -16.76
C HIS A 144 11.65 16.64 -16.80
N GLY A 145 12.58 17.59 -16.83
CA GLY A 145 12.36 19.00 -17.11
C GLY A 145 12.77 19.25 -18.56
N GLY A 146 11.79 19.63 -19.38
CA GLY A 146 11.96 19.86 -20.81
C GLY A 146 12.91 21.01 -21.12
N ASN A 147 13.68 20.84 -22.20
CA ASN A 147 13.80 21.76 -23.33
C ASN A 147 14.86 21.21 -24.28
N GLY A 148 14.42 20.38 -25.21
CA GLY A 148 15.22 19.89 -26.32
C GLY A 148 14.29 19.37 -27.40
N SER A 149 14.04 20.21 -28.41
CA SER A 149 13.42 19.79 -29.67
C SER A 149 14.32 18.78 -30.36
N GLY A 150 14.18 17.51 -30.00
CA GLY A 150 14.71 16.35 -30.72
C GLY A 150 13.56 15.54 -31.31
N PRO A 151 13.78 14.81 -32.42
CA PRO A 151 12.73 14.06 -33.08
C PRO A 151 12.15 13.00 -32.12
N ARG A 152 10.82 13.04 -31.93
CA ARG A 152 10.08 12.07 -31.11
C ARG A 152 10.36 10.64 -31.60
N PRO A 153 10.92 9.73 -30.78
CA PRO A 153 10.77 8.32 -31.04
C PRO A 153 9.32 7.94 -30.69
N SER A 154 8.51 7.71 -31.73
CA SER A 154 7.22 7.05 -31.62
C SER A 154 7.44 5.59 -31.22
N LYS A 155 7.62 5.33 -29.93
CA LYS A 155 7.49 4.00 -29.34
C LYS A 155 6.95 4.16 -27.92
N GLU A 156 5.64 4.04 -27.84
CA GLU A 156 4.92 3.68 -26.62
C GLU A 156 5.71 2.57 -25.90
N PRO A 157 6.00 2.70 -24.60
CA PRO A 157 6.60 1.61 -23.83
C PRO A 157 5.58 0.47 -23.79
N ARG A 158 5.84 -0.57 -24.60
CA ARG A 158 5.06 -1.80 -24.53
C ARG A 158 5.19 -2.35 -23.10
N PRO A 159 4.09 -2.68 -22.41
CA PRO A 159 4.19 -3.47 -21.20
C PRO A 159 4.89 -4.79 -21.53
N PHE A 160 5.87 -5.16 -20.70
CA PHE A 160 6.60 -6.42 -20.79
C PHE A 160 5.64 -7.55 -20.37
N TRP A 161 4.80 -7.99 -21.31
CA TRP A 161 4.15 -9.28 -21.20
C TRP A 161 5.09 -10.31 -21.86
N PRO A 162 5.47 -11.40 -21.17
CA PRO A 162 6.09 -12.52 -21.86
C PRO A 162 5.14 -13.01 -22.96
N ASP A 163 5.69 -13.34 -24.14
CA ASP A 163 4.91 -13.82 -25.27
C ASP A 163 4.02 -15.00 -24.83
N GLY A 164 2.70 -14.83 -24.92
CA GLY A 164 1.72 -15.88 -24.62
C GLY A 164 0.65 -15.56 -23.57
N VAL A 165 0.64 -14.37 -22.96
CA VAL A 165 -0.40 -13.99 -21.99
C VAL A 165 -1.07 -12.67 -22.38
N LEU A 166 -1.91 -12.69 -23.40
CA LEU A 166 -3.02 -11.75 -23.57
C LEU A 166 -4.25 -12.48 -24.14
N PRO A 167 -5.49 -12.04 -23.81
CA PRO A 167 -6.72 -12.62 -24.33
C PRO A 167 -6.81 -12.43 -25.85
N VAL A 168 -7.30 -13.45 -26.55
CA VAL A 168 -7.61 -13.37 -27.98
C VAL A 168 -8.79 -12.42 -28.16
N GLU A 169 -8.51 -11.18 -28.56
CA GLU A 169 -9.52 -10.29 -29.12
C GLU A 169 -9.59 -10.53 -30.63
N ASP A 170 -10.42 -11.50 -31.04
CA ASP A 170 -10.81 -11.67 -32.44
C ASP A 170 -11.90 -10.65 -32.79
N GLY A 171 -11.47 -9.59 -33.48
CA GLY A 171 -12.37 -8.66 -34.15
C GLY A 171 -11.99 -8.47 -35.61
N ARG A 172 -12.64 -9.22 -36.52
CA ARG A 172 -13.11 -8.62 -37.78
C ARG A 172 -14.21 -9.41 -38.49
N ALA A 173 -15.22 -8.64 -38.88
CA ALA A 173 -16.46 -8.99 -39.56
C ALA A 173 -16.28 -9.58 -40.97
N ALA A 174 -17.16 -10.53 -41.32
CA ALA A 174 -17.79 -10.63 -42.65
C ALA A 174 -19.06 -11.51 -42.59
N GLU A 175 -20.18 -10.88 -42.95
CA GLU A 175 -21.27 -11.38 -43.78
C GLU A 175 -22.08 -12.64 -43.40
N ALA A 176 -23.33 -12.34 -42.98
CA ALA A 176 -24.59 -13.02 -43.28
C ALA A 176 -24.56 -14.47 -43.80
N SER A 177 -25.03 -15.39 -42.95
CA SER A 177 -25.80 -16.54 -43.41
C SER A 177 -27.08 -16.64 -42.58
N SER A 178 -28.19 -16.33 -43.22
CA SER A 178 -29.54 -16.49 -42.69
C SER A 178 -29.88 -17.98 -42.70
N VAL A 179 -29.82 -18.62 -41.53
CA VAL A 179 -30.43 -19.93 -41.30
C VAL A 179 -31.19 -19.87 -39.99
N ALA A 180 -32.50 -20.07 -40.07
CA ALA A 180 -33.40 -20.11 -38.93
C ALA A 180 -33.05 -21.29 -38.00
N PRO A 181 -33.10 -21.12 -36.67
CA PRO A 181 -33.19 -22.25 -35.77
C PRO A 181 -34.65 -22.58 -35.48
N GLU A 182 -34.97 -23.84 -35.77
CA GLU A 182 -36.16 -24.53 -35.34
C GLU A 182 -36.28 -24.51 -33.80
N SER A 183 -37.54 -24.49 -33.38
CA SER A 183 -38.03 -24.71 -32.01
C SER A 183 -37.32 -25.86 -31.29
N GLY A 184 -36.72 -25.56 -30.14
CA GLY A 184 -36.12 -26.54 -29.23
C GLY A 184 -35.89 -25.95 -27.84
N GLU A 185 -36.92 -26.08 -27.00
CA GLU A 185 -36.89 -26.28 -25.54
C GLU A 185 -36.03 -25.30 -24.68
N ASP A 186 -36.73 -24.41 -23.97
CA ASP A 186 -36.15 -23.56 -22.92
C ASP A 186 -35.48 -24.38 -21.80
N PRO A 187 -34.22 -24.08 -21.41
CA PRO A 187 -33.63 -24.66 -20.22
C PRO A 187 -34.31 -24.10 -18.96
N VAL A 188 -34.95 -24.98 -18.20
CA VAL A 188 -35.45 -24.72 -16.83
C VAL A 188 -34.25 -24.51 -15.91
N TRP A 189 -34.04 -23.27 -15.50
CA TRP A 189 -33.09 -22.94 -14.44
C TRP A 189 -33.67 -23.32 -13.07
N PRO A 190 -32.95 -24.07 -12.22
CA PRO A 190 -33.37 -24.26 -10.83
C PRO A 190 -33.28 -22.91 -10.09
N GLY A 191 -34.37 -22.56 -9.40
CA GLY A 191 -34.44 -21.33 -8.60
C GLY A 191 -33.42 -21.30 -7.45
N PRO A 192 -33.12 -20.12 -6.91
CA PRO A 192 -32.18 -19.96 -5.80
C PRO A 192 -32.72 -20.64 -4.53
N PRO A 193 -31.84 -21.25 -3.70
CA PRO A 193 -32.26 -21.75 -2.40
C PRO A 193 -32.66 -20.60 -1.47
N ASP A 194 -33.85 -20.71 -0.88
CA ASP A 194 -34.27 -19.94 0.30
C ASP A 194 -33.35 -20.29 1.48
N GLU A 195 -32.26 -19.54 1.63
CA GLU A 195 -31.50 -19.49 2.88
C GLU A 195 -31.73 -18.14 3.56
N VAL A 196 -32.65 -18.18 4.51
CA VAL A 196 -32.88 -17.11 5.48
C VAL A 196 -31.72 -17.13 6.50
N PRO A 197 -30.93 -16.05 6.66
CA PRO A 197 -29.90 -16.00 7.68
C PRO A 197 -30.52 -16.02 9.09
N PRO A 198 -30.00 -16.81 10.05
CA PRO A 198 -30.63 -16.99 11.37
C PRO A 198 -30.23 -15.89 12.37
N TRP A 199 -30.36 -14.61 11.99
CA TRP A 199 -30.19 -13.50 12.94
C TRP A 199 -31.34 -12.50 12.78
N GLY A 200 -32.53 -12.94 13.21
CA GLY A 200 -33.74 -12.14 13.10
C GLY A 200 -34.91 -12.73 13.88
N ARG A 201 -34.75 -12.94 15.19
CA ARG A 201 -35.90 -12.97 16.11
C ARG A 201 -35.65 -12.03 17.28
N ALA A 202 -36.46 -10.98 17.31
CA ALA A 202 -36.69 -10.14 18.47
C ALA A 202 -37.95 -10.65 19.21
N GLY A 203 -37.91 -10.58 20.55
CA GLY A 203 -39.00 -10.87 21.52
C GLY A 203 -38.83 -12.24 22.19
N ASP A 204 -38.73 -12.41 23.51
CA ASP A 204 -39.26 -11.61 24.64
C ASP A 204 -38.41 -11.81 25.93
N PRO A 205 -38.54 -10.93 26.96
CA PRO A 205 -37.78 -10.94 28.20
C PRO A 205 -38.50 -11.69 29.32
N ALA A 206 -37.92 -12.78 29.82
CA ALA A 206 -38.27 -13.32 31.12
C ALA A 206 -37.10 -14.14 31.69
N ASP A 207 -36.49 -13.57 32.71
CA ASP A 207 -36.15 -14.23 33.96
C ASP A 207 -35.35 -15.54 33.89
N THR A 208 -34.06 -15.47 34.20
CA THR A 208 -33.42 -16.45 35.10
C THR A 208 -32.08 -15.89 35.58
N SER A 209 -32.08 -15.51 36.85
CA SER A 209 -30.89 -15.31 37.66
C SER A 209 -30.08 -16.61 37.72
N LEU A 210 -28.81 -16.56 37.34
CA LEU A 210 -27.78 -17.52 37.77
C LEU A 210 -26.45 -16.79 37.93
N GLU A 211 -25.79 -17.11 39.04
CA GLU A 211 -24.57 -16.53 39.62
C GLU A 211 -23.37 -16.38 38.68
N PRO A 212 -22.44 -15.44 38.95
CA PRO A 212 -21.19 -15.36 38.23
C PRO A 212 -20.21 -16.45 38.72
N PRO A 213 -19.54 -17.20 37.82
CA PRO A 213 -18.34 -17.92 38.22
C PRO A 213 -17.22 -16.91 38.50
N SER A 214 -16.79 -16.87 39.75
CA SER A 214 -15.46 -16.38 40.12
C SER A 214 -14.42 -17.29 39.51
N ASP A 215 -13.66 -16.77 38.55
CA ASP A 215 -12.22 -17.04 38.35
C ASP A 215 -11.75 -16.19 37.16
N SER A 216 -11.52 -14.91 37.43
CA SER A 216 -10.84 -14.01 36.48
C SER A 216 -9.34 -14.07 36.78
N VAL A 217 -8.66 -15.07 36.22
CA VAL A 217 -7.20 -15.06 36.09
C VAL A 217 -6.88 -14.12 34.93
N ALA A 218 -6.29 -12.98 35.26
CA ALA A 218 -5.76 -12.04 34.27
C ALA A 218 -4.75 -12.76 33.36
N PRO A 219 -4.77 -12.57 32.03
CA PRO A 219 -3.67 -13.02 31.20
C PRO A 219 -2.43 -12.23 31.60
N ALA A 220 -1.45 -12.95 32.14
CA ALA A 220 -0.11 -12.44 32.35
C ALA A 220 0.40 -11.82 31.05
N SER A 221 0.93 -10.61 31.17
CA SER A 221 1.56 -9.87 30.10
C SER A 221 2.63 -10.75 29.44
N VAL A 222 2.42 -11.11 28.18
CA VAL A 222 3.40 -11.75 27.30
C VAL A 222 4.39 -10.66 26.87
N PHE A 223 5.23 -10.22 27.79
CA PHE A 223 6.55 -9.74 27.42
C PHE A 223 7.44 -10.96 27.49
N GLU A 224 7.85 -11.46 26.32
CA GLU A 224 8.95 -12.40 26.19
C GLU A 224 10.18 -11.77 26.86
N THR A 225 10.39 -12.12 28.12
CA THR A 225 11.66 -11.84 28.79
C THR A 225 12.71 -12.63 28.04
N LEU A 226 13.56 -11.91 27.28
CA LEU A 226 14.75 -12.44 26.63
C LEU A 226 15.39 -13.46 27.55
N THR A 227 15.54 -14.67 27.04
CA THR A 227 16.17 -15.75 27.80
C THR A 227 17.58 -15.32 28.19
N THR A 228 18.11 -15.90 29.27
CA THR A 228 19.50 -15.63 29.70
C THR A 228 20.51 -15.89 28.58
N GLU A 229 20.19 -16.79 27.65
CA GLU A 229 21.01 -17.10 26.48
C GLU A 229 20.98 -15.96 25.44
N GLU A 230 19.81 -15.39 25.16
CA GLU A 230 19.68 -14.23 24.25
C GLU A 230 20.32 -12.95 24.84
N MET A 231 20.27 -12.79 26.16
CA MET A 231 20.95 -11.69 26.86
C MET A 231 22.48 -11.78 26.68
N GLU A 232 23.05 -12.99 26.82
CA GLU A 232 24.48 -13.21 26.60
C GLU A 232 24.90 -13.01 25.13
N GLU A 233 24.04 -13.39 24.18
CA GLU A 233 24.30 -13.19 22.75
C GLU A 233 24.30 -11.70 22.38
N PHE A 234 23.37 -10.93 22.94
CA PHE A 234 23.33 -9.48 22.77
C PHE A 234 24.59 -8.80 23.33
N GLU A 235 25.08 -9.22 24.50
CA GLU A 235 26.32 -8.70 25.08
C GLU A 235 27.57 -9.05 24.25
N ARG A 236 27.60 -10.22 23.60
CA ARG A 236 28.69 -10.58 22.67
C ARG A 236 28.65 -9.70 21.42
N PHE A 237 27.46 -9.45 20.89
CA PHE A 237 27.27 -8.60 19.71
C PHE A 237 27.72 -7.15 19.97
N GLU A 238 27.32 -6.56 21.11
CA GLU A 238 27.76 -5.21 21.52
C GLU A 238 29.28 -5.10 21.69
N ARG A 239 29.92 -6.14 22.27
CA ARG A 239 31.40 -6.20 22.37
C ARG A 239 32.06 -6.22 20.99
N GLN A 240 31.55 -7.04 20.08
CA GLN A 240 32.10 -7.18 18.73
C GLN A 240 31.97 -5.89 17.92
N ARG A 241 30.87 -5.16 18.10
CA ARG A 241 30.63 -3.85 17.48
C ARG A 241 31.65 -2.81 17.98
N ARG A 242 31.89 -2.71 19.28
CA ARG A 242 32.87 -1.76 19.86
C ARG A 242 34.30 -2.04 19.41
N ASP A 243 34.67 -3.31 19.26
CA ASP A 243 36.01 -3.68 18.79
C ASP A 243 36.23 -3.35 17.31
N ARG A 244 35.19 -3.41 16.48
CA ARG A 244 35.28 -3.03 15.07
C ARG A 244 35.48 -1.52 14.89
N ASP A 245 34.78 -0.73 15.70
CA ASP A 245 34.90 0.73 15.66
C ASP A 245 36.31 1.19 16.11
N ARG A 246 36.90 0.50 17.10
CA ARG A 246 38.29 0.74 17.55
C ARG A 246 39.36 0.36 16.53
N ARG A 247 39.11 -0.59 15.63
CA ARG A 247 40.07 -0.99 14.57
C ARG A 247 40.01 -0.10 13.34
N SER A 248 39.05 0.82 13.28
CA SER A 248 38.83 1.71 12.12
C SER A 248 39.33 3.14 12.37
N THR A 249 40.11 3.35 13.44
CA THR A 249 40.82 4.60 13.78
C THR A 249 42.32 4.35 13.82
#